data_AF-A0A6V8F1D9-F1
#
_entry.id   AF-A0A6V8F1D9-F1
#
_cell.length_a   1.000
_cell.length_b   1.000
_cell.length_c   1.000
_cell.angle_alpha   90.00
_cell.angle_beta   90.00
_cell.angle_gamma   90.00
#
_symmetry.space_group_name_H-M   'P 1'
#
loop_
_entity.id
_entity.type
_entity.pdbx_description
1 polymer ?
#
loop_
_entity_poly.entity_id
_entity_poly.type
_entity_poly.pdbx_seq_one_letter_code
_entity_poly.pdbx_strand_id
1 'polypeptide(L)'
;MIQTWIYDYVVFMNRFYRSKYERNKAFIYIVRHILHCDSMEIALTKISSKGQIVIPAHLRKNFTQGEELLIIKNKDQMILHRLKDMDKKFKEDLALANETEKMLRKYERGEFKKKSAKEFLTELDKW
;
A
#
# COMPACT_ATOMS: atom_id res chain seq x y z
N MET A 1 -12.13 30.10 7.98
CA MET A 1 -13.29 29.18 8.13
C MET A 1 -13.12 27.82 7.42
N ILE A 2 -12.31 27.72 6.36
CA ILE A 2 -12.07 26.46 5.62
C ILE A 2 -10.99 25.58 6.26
N GLN A 3 -10.02 26.19 6.97
CA GLN A 3 -8.90 25.50 7.61
C GLN A 3 -9.31 24.53 8.72
N THR A 4 -10.39 24.79 9.44
CA THR A 4 -10.89 23.93 10.52
C THR A 4 -11.51 22.64 9.98
N TRP A 5 -12.23 22.69 8.86
CA TRP A 5 -12.88 21.51 8.26
C TRP A 5 -11.88 20.47 7.72
N ILE A 6 -10.73 20.92 7.19
CA ILE A 6 -9.69 20.02 6.69
C ILE A 6 -8.95 19.36 7.86
N TYR A 7 -8.68 20.10 8.93
CA TYR A 7 -8.06 19.56 10.13
C TYR A 7 -8.98 18.53 10.80
N ASP A 8 -10.27 18.83 10.90
CA ASP A 8 -11.26 17.90 11.43
C ASP A 8 -11.40 16.65 10.55
N TYR A 9 -11.31 16.78 9.23
CA TYR A 9 -11.32 15.64 8.30
C TYR A 9 -10.05 14.78 8.43
N VAL A 10 -8.87 15.38 8.51
CA VAL A 10 -7.59 14.66 8.68
C VAL A 10 -7.55 13.97 10.04
N VAL A 11 -8.00 14.62 11.11
CA VAL A 11 -8.08 14.03 12.46
C VAL A 11 -9.14 12.94 12.52
N PHE A 12 -10.30 13.13 11.89
CA PHE A 12 -11.36 12.11 11.77
C PHE A 12 -10.86 10.89 11.00
N MET A 13 -10.19 11.08 9.87
CA MET A 13 -9.58 10.00 9.09
C MET A 13 -8.49 9.30 9.92
N ASN A 14 -7.63 10.03 10.63
CA ASN A 14 -6.63 9.42 11.51
C ASN A 14 -7.27 8.58 12.64
N ARG A 15 -8.38 9.05 13.22
CA ARG A 15 -9.09 8.37 14.32
C ARG A 15 -9.93 7.18 13.84
N PHE A 16 -10.57 7.29 12.68
CA PHE A 16 -11.40 6.26 12.06
C PHE A 16 -10.55 5.10 11.50
N TYR A 17 -9.40 5.40 10.89
CA TYR A 17 -8.49 4.38 10.37
C TYR A 17 -7.77 3.62 11.49
N ARG A 18 -7.50 4.28 12.63
CA ARG A 18 -6.97 3.63 13.84
C ARG A 18 -7.90 2.58 14.42
N SER A 19 -9.23 2.79 14.32
CA SER A 19 -10.23 1.89 14.90
C SER A 19 -10.55 0.66 14.03
N LYS A 20 -10.30 0.71 12.71
CA LYS A 20 -10.75 -0.33 11.77
C LYS A 20 -9.65 -1.24 11.23
N TYR A 21 -8.38 -0.82 11.30
CA TYR A 21 -7.26 -1.52 10.66
C TYR A 21 -6.01 -1.64 11.55
N GLU A 22 -6.17 -2.19 12.75
CA GLU A 22 -5.04 -2.62 13.61
C GLU A 22 -4.22 -3.79 13.02
N ARG A 23 -4.69 -4.47 11.97
CA ARG A 23 -4.10 -5.73 11.51
C ARG A 23 -3.07 -5.65 10.39
N ASN A 24 -2.74 -4.47 9.85
CA ASN A 24 -1.82 -4.39 8.71
C ASN A 24 -0.70 -3.36 8.93
N LYS A 25 0.37 -3.80 9.61
CA LYS A 25 1.54 -2.97 9.96
C LYS A 25 2.18 -2.31 8.72
N ALA A 26 2.16 -2.97 7.55
CA ALA A 26 2.68 -2.42 6.29
C ALA A 26 1.86 -1.22 5.79
N PHE A 27 0.52 -1.27 5.88
CA PHE A 27 -0.34 -0.16 5.47
C PHE A 27 -0.22 1.03 6.42
N ILE A 28 -0.13 0.78 7.73
CA ILE A 28 0.12 1.84 8.73
C ILE A 28 1.50 2.47 8.51
N TYR A 29 2.52 1.69 8.15
CA TYR A 29 3.86 2.20 7.85
C TYR A 29 3.87 3.09 6.61
N ILE A 30 3.21 2.66 5.52
CA ILE A 30 3.06 3.43 4.28
C ILE A 30 2.29 4.74 4.54
N VAL A 31 1.17 4.68 5.27
CA VAL A 31 0.36 5.86 5.59
C VAL A 31 1.12 6.82 6.51
N ARG A 32 1.86 6.31 7.51
CA ARG A 32 2.67 7.15 8.41
C ARG A 32 3.86 7.81 7.71
N HIS A 33 4.45 7.16 6.70
CA HIS A 33 5.51 7.72 5.88
C HIS A 33 4.97 8.79 4.90
N ILE A 34 3.74 8.62 4.40
CA ILE A 34 3.07 9.61 3.53
C ILE A 34 2.58 10.84 4.32
N LEU A 35 2.16 10.68 5.58
CA LEU A 35 1.57 11.75 6.39
C LEU A 35 2.58 12.66 7.12
N HIS A 36 3.87 12.32 7.13
CA HIS A 36 4.95 13.23 7.55
C HIS A 36 5.53 13.97 6.32
N CYS A 37 4.70 14.77 5.65
CA CYS A 37 5.09 15.49 4.45
C CYS A 37 4.77 16.98 4.61
N ASP A 38 5.80 17.81 4.82
CA ASP A 38 5.67 19.26 5.03
C ASP A 38 5.38 20.06 3.74
N SER A 39 5.21 19.40 2.58
CA SER A 39 4.70 20.07 1.36
C SER A 39 4.01 19.08 0.41
N MET A 40 2.69 19.19 0.31
CA MET A 40 1.86 18.37 -0.58
C MET A 40 1.55 19.14 -1.86
N GLU A 41 2.02 18.64 -3.01
CA GLU A 41 1.66 19.16 -4.33
C GLU A 41 0.54 18.32 -4.96
N ILE A 42 -0.50 18.98 -5.50
CA ILE A 42 -1.70 18.32 -6.04
C ILE A 42 -1.97 18.85 -7.45
N ALA A 43 -2.36 17.98 -8.36
CA ALA A 43 -2.85 18.39 -9.67
C ALA A 43 -4.04 17.55 -10.13
N LEU A 44 -4.94 18.18 -10.87
CA LEU A 44 -6.03 17.51 -11.58
C LEU A 44 -5.59 17.25 -13.02
N THR A 45 -5.80 16.02 -13.50
CA THR A 45 -5.49 15.63 -14.87
C THR A 45 -6.64 14.83 -15.45
N LYS A 46 -6.78 14.84 -16.76
CA LYS A 46 -7.78 14.05 -17.49
C LYS A 46 -7.07 12.92 -18.22
N ILE A 47 -7.78 11.81 -18.39
CA ILE A 47 -7.32 10.71 -19.22
C ILE A 47 -7.34 11.17 -20.68
N SER A 48 -6.23 10.97 -21.39
CA SER A 48 -6.15 11.28 -22.81
C SER A 48 -7.00 10.31 -23.65
N SER A 49 -7.26 10.64 -24.91
CA SER A 49 -7.98 9.75 -25.84
C SER A 49 -7.30 8.38 -26.02
N LYS A 50 -6.00 8.28 -25.72
CA LYS A 50 -5.22 7.03 -25.76
C LYS A 50 -5.22 6.27 -24.42
N GLY A 51 -6.04 6.69 -23.45
CA GLY A 51 -6.08 6.08 -22.12
C GLY A 51 -4.89 6.44 -21.23
N GLN A 52 -4.12 7.48 -21.56
CA GLN A 52 -2.91 7.85 -20.81
C GLN A 52 -3.24 8.89 -19.75
N ILE A 53 -2.67 8.72 -18.55
CA ILE A 53 -2.69 9.74 -17.49
C ILE A 53 -1.41 10.55 -17.61
N VAL A 54 -1.53 11.85 -17.85
CA VAL A 54 -0.38 12.75 -17.98
C VAL A 54 -0.04 13.33 -16.60
N ILE A 55 1.18 13.07 -16.12
CA ILE A 55 1.73 13.71 -14.91
C ILE A 55 2.05 15.17 -15.26
N PRO A 56 1.50 16.18 -14.58
CA PRO A 56 1.78 17.59 -14.88
C PRO A 56 3.24 18.00 -14.65
N ALA A 57 3.73 18.98 -15.41
CA ALA A 57 5.15 19.34 -15.45
C ALA A 57 5.74 19.72 -14.08
N HIS A 58 4.99 20.41 -13.22
CA HIS A 58 5.46 20.79 -11.88
C HIS A 58 5.66 19.57 -10.96
N LEU A 59 4.89 18.49 -11.13
CA LEU A 59 5.06 17.22 -10.42
C LEU A 59 6.18 16.34 -11.02
N ARG A 60 6.66 16.65 -12.24
CA ARG A 60 7.71 15.87 -12.91
C ARG A 60 9.12 16.18 -12.44
N LYS A 61 9.34 17.21 -11.61
CA LYS A 61 10.69 17.70 -11.23
C LYS A 61 11.63 16.59 -10.73
N ASN A 62 11.08 15.54 -10.13
CA ASN A 62 11.84 14.44 -9.54
C ASN A 62 11.82 13.13 -10.38
N PHE A 63 11.25 13.17 -11.59
CA PHE A 63 11.18 12.02 -12.50
C PHE A 63 12.26 12.09 -13.57
N THR A 64 12.88 10.95 -13.82
CA THR A 64 13.85 10.78 -14.91
C THR A 64 13.18 10.14 -16.12
N GLN A 65 13.56 10.53 -17.33
CA GLN A 65 12.99 9.91 -18.53
C GLN A 65 13.37 8.43 -18.59
N GLY A 66 12.38 7.57 -18.90
CA GLY A 66 12.58 6.11 -18.94
C GLY A 66 12.57 5.42 -17.58
N GLU A 67 12.29 6.15 -16.49
CA GLU A 67 12.21 5.58 -15.15
C GLU A 67 11.02 4.63 -15.00
N GLU A 68 11.26 3.48 -14.38
CA GLU A 68 10.22 2.51 -14.07
C GLU A 68 9.41 2.93 -12.84
N LEU A 69 8.09 2.78 -12.93
CA LEU A 69 7.16 3.08 -11.85
C LEU A 69 6.38 1.83 -11.47
N LEU A 70 6.22 1.61 -10.17
CA LEU A 70 5.28 0.65 -9.65
C LEU A 70 3.88 1.28 -9.65
N ILE A 71 2.93 0.62 -10.31
CA ILE A 71 1.52 1.02 -10.33
C ILE A 71 0.73 0.00 -9.54
N ILE A 72 0.11 0.43 -8.45
CA ILE A 72 -0.78 -0.39 -7.62
C ILE A 72 -2.20 0.13 -7.80
N LYS A 73 -3.12 -0.74 -8.24
CA LYS A 73 -4.55 -0.46 -8.32
C LYS A 73 -5.28 -1.21 -7.22
N ASN A 74 -6.01 -0.49 -6.38
CA ASN A 74 -6.90 -1.06 -5.37
C ASN A 74 -8.27 -0.39 -5.48
N LYS A 75 -9.25 -1.12 -6.02
CA LYS A 75 -10.60 -0.61 -6.31
C LYS A 75 -10.53 0.69 -7.14
N ASP A 76 -10.94 1.81 -6.54
CA ASP A 76 -11.01 3.14 -7.16
C ASP A 76 -9.74 3.96 -6.94
N GLN A 77 -8.76 3.41 -6.22
CA GLN A 77 -7.49 4.07 -5.92
C GLN A 77 -6.37 3.51 -6.79
N MET A 78 -5.53 4.41 -7.30
CA MET A 78 -4.29 4.07 -7.98
C MET A 78 -3.14 4.80 -7.29
N ILE A 79 -2.11 4.05 -6.93
CA ILE A 79 -0.90 4.57 -6.30
C ILE A 79 0.25 4.35 -7.28
N LEU A 80 1.01 5.41 -7.53
CA LEU A 80 2.24 5.36 -8.31
C LEU A 80 3.43 5.57 -7.38
N HIS A 81 4.44 4.73 -7.50
CA HIS A 81 5.66 4.82 -6.71
C HIS A 81 6.89 4.63 -7.58
N ARG A 82 7.98 5.36 -7.29
CA ARG A 82 9.23 5.25 -8.03
C ARG A 82 9.99 4.01 -7.58
N LEU A 83 10.36 3.16 -8.52
CA LEU A 83 11.11 1.93 -8.20
C LEU A 83 12.50 2.21 -7.61
N LYS A 84 13.13 3.34 -7.98
CA LYS A 84 14.44 3.74 -7.45
C LYS A 84 14.40 4.13 -5.97
N ASP A 85 13.24 4.56 -5.48
CA ASP A 85 13.05 4.92 -4.06
C ASP A 85 12.69 3.69 -3.21
N MET A 86 12.35 2.57 -3.86
CA MET A 86 12.04 1.33 -3.16
C MET A 86 13.33 0.75 -2.60
N ASP A 87 13.45 0.79 -1.28
CA ASP A 87 14.51 0.08 -0.58
C ASP A 87 14.38 -1.45 -0.80
N LYS A 88 15.48 -2.16 -0.57
CA LYS A 88 15.51 -3.63 -0.71
C LYS A 88 14.44 -4.30 0.17
N LYS A 89 14.17 -3.71 1.33
CA LYS A 89 13.16 -4.15 2.29
C LYS A 89 11.74 -4.06 1.73
N PHE A 90 11.40 -3.01 0.98
CA PHE A 90 10.08 -2.86 0.37
C PHE A 90 9.82 -3.92 -0.72
N LYS A 91 10.86 -4.34 -1.45
CA LYS A 91 10.73 -5.46 -2.40
C LYS A 91 10.43 -6.78 -1.69
N GLU A 92 11.11 -7.02 -0.56
CA GLU A 92 10.89 -8.19 0.29
C GLU A 92 9.49 -8.16 0.92
N ASP A 93 9.07 -7.01 1.46
CA ASP A 93 7.74 -6.80 2.04
C ASP A 93 6.62 -6.97 0.99
N LEU A 94 6.83 -6.52 -0.26
CA LEU A 94 5.88 -6.71 -1.35
C LEU A 94 5.76 -8.19 -1.75
N ALA A 95 6.86 -8.92 -1.83
CA ALA A 95 6.86 -10.35 -2.10
C ALA A 95 6.11 -11.11 -0.99
N LEU A 96 6.40 -10.78 0.27
CA LEU A 96 5.74 -11.36 1.45
C LEU A 96 4.24 -11.05 1.46
N ALA A 97 3.84 -9.82 1.16
CA ALA A 97 2.43 -9.43 1.10
C ALA A 97 1.65 -10.23 0.04
N ASN A 98 2.24 -10.40 -1.15
CA ASN A 98 1.65 -11.20 -2.23
C ASN A 98 1.50 -12.68 -1.85
N GLU A 99 2.52 -13.25 -1.21
CA GLU A 99 2.47 -14.65 -0.77
C GLU A 99 1.45 -14.84 0.37
N THR A 100 1.42 -13.92 1.33
CA THR A 100 0.47 -13.93 2.44
C THR A 100 -0.96 -13.81 1.93
N GLU A 101 -1.23 -12.93 0.96
CA GLU A 101 -2.56 -12.80 0.36
C GLU A 101 -2.98 -14.08 -0.35
N LYS A 102 -2.08 -14.71 -1.10
CA LYS A 102 -2.35 -16.01 -1.75
C LYS A 102 -2.69 -17.08 -0.72
N MET A 103 -1.93 -17.18 0.36
CA MET A 103 -2.17 -18.16 1.43
C MET A 103 -3.48 -17.88 2.18
N LEU A 104 -3.78 -16.60 2.45
CA LEU A 104 -5.04 -16.20 3.06
C LEU A 104 -6.24 -16.59 2.19
N ARG A 105 -6.18 -16.33 0.88
CA ARG A 105 -7.23 -16.74 -0.06
C ARG A 105 -7.43 -18.26 -0.07
N LYS A 106 -6.36 -19.05 0.02
CA LYS A 106 -6.45 -20.52 0.16
C LYS A 106 -7.16 -20.90 1.45
N TYR A 107 -6.78 -20.30 2.57
CA TYR A 107 -7.42 -20.53 3.86
C TYR A 107 -8.91 -20.19 3.83
N GLU A 108 -9.28 -19.03 3.28
CA GLU A 108 -10.67 -18.60 3.12
C GLU A 108 -11.50 -19.55 2.25
N ARG A 109 -10.87 -20.19 1.25
CA ARG A 109 -11.49 -21.23 0.42
C ARG A 109 -11.52 -22.62 1.08
N GLY A 110 -10.99 -22.77 2.29
CA GLY A 110 -10.93 -24.05 2.98
C GLY A 110 -9.79 -24.97 2.53
N GLU A 111 -8.85 -24.48 1.72
CA GLU A 111 -7.69 -25.22 1.23
C GLU A 111 -6.57 -25.28 2.29
N PHE A 112 -6.88 -25.84 3.45
CA PHE A 112 -5.92 -26.02 4.54
C PHE A 112 -5.99 -27.42 5.14
N LYS A 113 -4.85 -27.89 5.67
CA LYS A 113 -4.80 -29.16 6.40
C LYS A 113 -5.05 -28.89 7.88
N LYS A 114 -6.08 -29.52 8.44
CA LYS A 114 -6.28 -29.57 9.90
C LYS A 114 -5.33 -30.62 10.47
N LYS A 115 -4.62 -30.28 11.52
CA LYS A 115 -3.73 -31.16 12.28
C LYS A 115 -3.96 -30.94 13.76
N SER A 116 -3.74 -31.98 14.57
CA SER A 116 -3.65 -31.82 16.02
C SER A 116 -2.38 -31.06 16.42
N ALA A 117 -2.38 -30.46 17.61
CA ALA A 117 -1.20 -29.75 18.12
C ALA A 117 0.04 -30.67 18.17
N LYS A 118 -0.14 -31.95 18.55
CA LYS A 118 0.94 -32.93 18.61
C LYS A 118 1.55 -33.21 17.23
N GLU A 119 0.71 -33.41 16.21
CA GLU A 119 1.18 -33.65 14.83
C GLU A 119 1.87 -32.43 14.23
N PHE A 120 1.41 -31.22 14.56
CA PHE A 120 2.05 -29.98 14.13
C PHE A 120 3.45 -29.83 14.72
N LEU A 121 3.61 -30.08 16.03
CA LEU A 121 4.91 -30.01 16.71
C LEU A 121 5.90 -31.03 16.15
N THR A 122 5.47 -32.27 15.88
CA THR A 122 6.33 -33.31 15.29
C THR A 122 6.81 -32.97 13.87
N GLU A 123 6.04 -32.17 13.11
CA GLU A 123 6.48 -31.70 11.79
C GLU A 123 7.45 -30.52 11.88
N LEU A 124 7.23 -29.60 12.84
CA LEU A 124 8.16 -28.51 13.08
C LEU A 124 9.55 -29.00 13.50
N ASP A 125 9.63 -30.05 14.32
CA ASP A 125 10.90 -30.64 14.74
C ASP A 125 11.68 -31.30 13.58
N LYS A 126 11.07 -31.48 12.40
CA LYS A 126 11.72 -32.04 11.19
C LYS A 126 12.26 -30.98 10.22
N TRP A 127 11.96 -29.70 10.46
CA TRP A 127 12.41 -28.56 9.65
C TRP A 127 13.69 -27.96 10.22
#